data_AF-A0A644ZFM0-F1
#
_entry.id   AF-A0A644ZFM0-F1
#
_cell.length_a   1.000
_cell.length_b   1.000
_cell.length_c   1.000
_cell.angle_alpha   90.00
_cell.angle_beta   90.00
_cell.angle_gamma   90.00
#
_symmetry.space_group_name_H-M   'P 1'
#
loop_
_entity.id
_entity.type
_entity.pdbx_description
1 polymer ?
#
loop_
_entity_poly.entity_id
_entity_poly.type
_entity_poly.pdbx_seq_one_letter_code
_entity_poly.pdbx_strand_id
1 'polypeptide(L)'
;MVGVYHVLAQPNPAYERVSLAGLDEAALYQLDGEATTRFGDDLMQIGLVLGGNYIGRAQEYWSRTMPGDFSSQLYHLQKIDKSEDDG
;
A
#
# COMPACT_ATOMS: atom_id res chain seq x y z
N MET A 1 -6.71 -0.68 -9.48
CA MET A 1 -5.24 -0.81 -9.39
C MET A 1 -4.63 0.55 -9.09
N VAL A 2 -3.52 0.59 -8.36
CA VAL A 2 -2.77 1.80 -8.01
C VAL A 2 -1.31 1.59 -8.41
N GLY A 3 -0.80 2.45 -9.29
CA GLY A 3 0.60 2.44 -9.72
C GLY A 3 1.38 3.59 -9.10
N VAL A 4 2.52 3.28 -8.50
CA VAL A 4 3.46 4.26 -7.93
C VAL A 4 4.74 4.21 -8.74
N TYR A 5 5.20 5.37 -9.20
CA TYR A 5 6.36 5.50 -10.08
C TYR A 5 7.41 6.41 -9.44
N HIS A 6 8.64 5.92 -9.31
CA HIS A 6 9.78 6.68 -8.82
C HIS A 6 10.78 6.89 -9.94
N VAL A 7 10.96 8.15 -10.34
CA VAL A 7 11.89 8.51 -11.43
C VAL A 7 13.33 8.39 -10.96
N LEU A 8 13.67 8.96 -9.80
CA LEU A 8 15.01 8.94 -9.24
C LEU A 8 15.02 8.19 -7.91
N ALA A 9 15.98 7.29 -7.73
CA ALA A 9 16.24 6.66 -6.45
C ALA A 9 16.79 7.69 -5.46
N GLN A 10 16.34 7.59 -4.21
CA GLN A 10 16.80 8.44 -3.13
C GLN A 10 17.52 7.58 -2.08
N PRO A 11 18.72 7.99 -1.59
CA PRO A 11 19.34 7.33 -0.47
C PRO A 11 18.54 7.60 0.81
N ASN A 12 18.18 6.54 1.54
CA ASN A 12 17.39 6.61 2.78
C ASN A 12 16.10 7.45 2.65
N PRO A 13 15.16 7.07 1.77
CA PRO A 13 13.93 7.82 1.58
C PRO A 13 13.09 7.78 2.87
N ALA A 14 12.35 8.85 3.13
CA ALA A 14 11.34 8.85 4.18
C ALA A 14 10.24 7.81 3.89
N TYR A 15 9.48 7.42 4.90
CA TYR A 15 8.25 6.64 4.65
C TYR A 15 7.28 7.49 3.83
N GLU A 16 6.92 7.00 2.66
CA GLU A 16 6.01 7.67 1.75
C GLU A 16 4.59 7.13 1.91
N ARG A 17 3.62 7.97 1.55
CA ARG A 17 2.21 7.61 1.53
C ARG A 17 1.57 8.09 0.24
N VAL A 18 0.63 7.31 -0.27
CA VAL A 18 -0.20 7.68 -1.43
C VAL A 18 -1.66 7.71 -1.01
N SER A 19 -2.24 8.91 -0.96
CA SER A 19 -3.68 9.09 -0.79
C SER A 19 -4.40 8.63 -2.04
N LEU A 20 -5.45 7.81 -1.86
CA LEU A 20 -6.30 7.39 -2.96
C LEU A 20 -7.44 8.40 -3.17
N ALA A 21 -8.16 8.26 -4.29
CA ALA A 21 -9.33 9.07 -4.58
C ALA A 21 -10.35 8.25 -5.39
N GLY A 22 -11.62 8.60 -5.26
CA GLY A 22 -12.72 7.96 -6.02
C GLY A 22 -13.13 6.58 -5.51
N LEU A 23 -12.81 6.25 -4.26
CA LEU A 23 -13.31 5.05 -3.60
C LEU A 23 -14.69 5.32 -2.98
N ASP A 24 -15.45 4.25 -2.76
CA ASP A 24 -16.66 4.27 -1.94
C ASP A 24 -16.26 4.31 -0.46
N GLU A 25 -16.60 5.41 0.23
CA GLU A 25 -16.17 5.68 1.60
C GLU A 25 -16.52 4.55 2.58
N ALA A 26 -17.72 3.97 2.47
CA ALA A 26 -18.21 2.96 3.40
C ALA A 26 -17.82 1.53 3.00
N ALA A 27 -17.21 1.34 1.83
CA ALA A 27 -16.80 0.02 1.37
C ALA A 27 -15.47 -0.41 1.98
N LEU A 28 -15.33 -1.72 2.24
CA LEU A 28 -14.06 -2.32 2.60
C LEU A 28 -13.29 -2.72 1.34
N TYR A 29 -12.00 -2.45 1.37
CA TYR A 29 -11.07 -2.82 0.34
C TYR A 29 -9.92 -3.64 0.91
N GLN A 30 -9.39 -4.56 0.10
CA GLN A 30 -8.20 -5.33 0.40
C GLN A 30 -7.13 -5.10 -0.67
N LEU A 31 -5.87 -5.02 -0.22
CA LEU A 31 -4.70 -5.01 -1.09
C LEU A 31 -4.15 -6.42 -1.23
N ASP A 32 -3.73 -6.80 -2.43
CA ASP A 32 -3.09 -8.10 -2.66
C ASP A 32 -1.82 -8.23 -1.82
N GLY A 33 -1.76 -9.28 -0.99
CA GLY A 33 -0.64 -9.56 -0.10
C GLY A 33 -0.75 -8.94 1.30
N GLU A 34 -1.76 -8.12 1.58
CA GLU A 34 -2.09 -7.68 2.94
C GLU A 34 -3.23 -8.51 3.54
N ALA A 35 -3.06 -8.90 4.80
CA ALA A 35 -4.09 -9.63 5.55
C ALA A 35 -5.21 -8.72 6.07
N THR A 36 -5.04 -7.40 5.97
CA THR A 36 -5.93 -6.42 6.58
C THR A 36 -6.78 -5.73 5.51
N THR A 37 -8.06 -5.52 5.83
CA THR A 37 -8.98 -4.71 5.04
C THR A 37 -9.04 -3.29 5.59
N ARG A 38 -9.26 -2.31 4.71
CA ARG A 38 -9.37 -0.89 5.08
C ARG A 38 -10.58 -0.27 4.40
N PHE A 39 -11.20 0.73 5.04
CA PHE A 39 -12.31 1.46 4.44
C PHE A 39 -11.84 2.40 3.33
N GLY A 40 -12.75 2.76 2.42
CA GLY A 40 -12.46 3.67 1.33
C GLY A 40 -12.08 5.07 1.82
N ASP A 41 -12.76 5.58 2.85
CA ASP A 41 -12.46 6.88 3.47
C ASP A 41 -11.04 6.91 4.08
N ASP A 42 -10.67 5.84 4.80
CA ASP A 42 -9.35 5.61 5.37
C ASP A 42 -8.26 5.65 4.30
N LEU A 43 -8.49 4.97 3.18
CA LEU A 43 -7.55 4.94 2.07
C LEU A 43 -7.44 6.28 1.35
N MET A 44 -8.50 7.09 1.35
CA MET A 44 -8.48 8.43 0.76
C MET A 44 -7.87 9.49 1.69
N GLN A 45 -8.12 9.41 3.00
CA GLN A 45 -7.63 10.38 3.99
C GLN A 45 -6.24 10.07 4.53
N ILE A 46 -5.97 8.81 4.89
CA ILE A 46 -4.69 8.37 5.48
C ILE A 46 -3.72 7.91 4.39
N GLY A 47 -4.24 7.29 3.34
CA GLY A 47 -3.44 6.76 2.24
C GLY A 47 -2.84 5.37 2.49
N LEU A 48 -2.21 4.85 1.44
CA LEU A 48 -1.39 3.65 1.43
C LEU A 48 0.02 3.99 1.91
N VAL A 49 0.54 3.29 2.92
CA VAL A 49 1.95 3.42 3.31
C VAL A 49 2.79 2.63 2.31
N LEU A 50 3.76 3.29 1.70
CA LEU A 50 4.68 2.69 0.76
C LEU A 50 5.85 2.06 1.51
N GLY A 51 6.13 0.80 1.20
CA GLY A 51 7.17 0.01 1.85
C GLY A 51 6.64 -0.85 3.00
N GLY A 52 7.33 -1.96 3.24
CA GLY A 52 7.01 -2.86 4.35
C GLY A 52 7.21 -2.20 5.71
N ASN A 53 6.60 -2.79 6.73
CA ASN A 53 6.85 -2.41 8.11
C ASN A 53 8.21 -2.97 8.57
N TYR A 54 9.23 -2.10 8.62
CA TYR A 54 10.57 -2.47 9.07
C TYR A 54 10.91 -1.94 10.47
N ILE A 55 9.92 -1.50 11.25
CA ILE A 55 10.14 -1.06 12.63
C ILE A 55 10.68 -2.24 13.44
N GLY A 56 11.87 -2.08 14.02
CA GLY A 56 12.59 -3.15 14.72
C GLY A 56 13.24 -4.22 13.82
N ARG A 57 13.17 -4.05 12.49
CA ARG A 57 13.67 -5.01 11.48
C ARG A 57 14.66 -4.36 10.50
N ALA A 58 15.56 -3.54 11.01
CA ALA A 58 16.52 -2.80 10.19
C ALA A 58 17.38 -3.73 9.31
N GLN A 59 17.78 -4.90 9.83
CA GLN A 59 18.57 -5.86 9.06
C GLN A 59 17.84 -6.34 7.80
N GLU A 60 16.53 -6.60 7.88
CA GLU A 60 15.70 -7.01 6.74
C GLU A 60 15.57 -5.88 5.71
N TYR A 61 15.47 -4.63 6.18
CA TYR A 61 15.43 -3.45 5.31
C TYR A 61 16.72 -3.28 4.51
N TRP A 62 17.89 -3.39 5.15
CA TRP A 62 19.19 -3.19 4.49
C TRP A 62 19.61 -4.37 3.61
N SER A 63 19.09 -5.57 3.88
CA SER A 63 19.41 -6.77 3.10
C SER A 63 18.57 -6.90 1.83
N ARG A 64 17.55 -6.07 1.64
CA ARG A 64 16.70 -6.10 0.43
C ARG A 64 17.39 -5.41 -0.74
N THR A 65 17.05 -5.83 -1.96
CA THR A 65 17.42 -5.08 -3.16
C THR A 65 16.74 -3.71 -3.11
N MET A 66 17.55 -2.65 -3.00
CA MET A 66 17.05 -1.27 -3.06
C MET A 66 16.60 -0.95 -4.48
N PRO A 67 15.44 -0.31 -4.68
CA PRO A 67 15.01 0.13 -5.99
C PRO A 67 15.95 1.21 -6.55
N GLY A 68 16.30 1.08 -7.83
CA GLY A 68 17.05 2.09 -8.58
C GLY A 68 16.15 3.13 -9.24
N ASP A 69 16.74 3.91 -10.15
CA ASP A 69 16.01 4.88 -10.97
C ASP A 69 14.93 4.18 -11.82
N PHE A 70 13.85 4.92 -12.12
CA PHE A 70 12.71 4.44 -12.89
C PHE A 70 12.06 3.16 -12.33
N SER A 71 11.94 3.08 -11.02
CA SER A 71 11.28 1.96 -10.35
C SER A 71 9.77 2.18 -10.25
N SER A 72 9.01 1.08 -10.12
CA SER A 72 7.56 1.13 -10.02
C SER A 72 7.03 0.06 -9.08
N GLN A 73 5.92 0.36 -8.41
CA GLN A 73 5.19 -0.56 -7.56
C GLN A 73 3.72 -0.57 -7.97
N LEU A 74 3.15 -1.76 -8.11
CA LEU A 74 1.75 -1.94 -8.46
C LEU A 74 1.00 -2.58 -7.30
N TYR A 75 -0.09 -1.94 -6.92
CA TYR A 75 -1.01 -2.43 -5.90
C TYR A 75 -2.34 -2.75 -6.56
N HIS A 76 -2.80 -3.99 -6.36
CA HIS A 76 -4.15 -4.38 -6.74
C HIS A 76 -5.06 -4.18 -5.53
N LEU A 77 -6.13 -3.40 -5.74
CA LEU A 77 -7.08 -3.02 -4.72
C LEU A 77 -8.43 -3.62 -5.11
N GLN A 78 -8.99 -4.46 -4.24
CA GLN A 78 -10.24 -5.18 -4.47
C GLN A 78 -11.27 -4.74 -3.45
N LYS A 79 -12.49 -4.41 -3.91
CA LYS A 79 -13.64 -4.18 -3.02
C LYS A 79 -14.10 -5.54 -2.50
N ILE A 80 -14.31 -5.65 -1.19
CA ILE A 80 -14.83 -6.86 -0.57
C ILE A 80 -16.35 -6.77 -0.55
N ASP A 81 -17.02 -7.62 -1.30
CA ASP A 81 -18.45 -7.86 -1.13
C ASP A 81 -18.64 -8.70 0.13
N LYS A 82 -19.48 -8.21 1.05
CA LYS A 82 -19.87 -8.99 2.23
C LYS A 82 -20.83 -10.08 1.74
N SER A 83 -20.31 -11.27 1.47
CA SER A 83 -21.14 -12.46 1.29
C SER A 83 -21.78 -12.80 2.63
N GLU A 84 -23.10 -12.81 2.69
CA GLU A 84 -23.88 -13.38 3.80
C GLU A 84 -23.70 -14.91 3.78
N ASP A 85 -22.56 -15.43 4.27
CA ASP A 85 -22.40 -16.87 4.52
C ASP A 85 -21.39 -17.09 5.65
N ASP A 86 -21.84 -16.81 6.88
CA ASP A 86 -21.29 -17.37 8.12
C ASP A 86 -22.44 -17.31 9.15
N GLY A 87 -23.37 -18.26 9.01
CA GLY A 87 -24.44 -18.58 9.96
C GLY A 87 -24.21 -19.92 10.61
#